data_AF-A0A2V8RRP9-F1
#
_entry.id   AF-A0A2V8RRP9-F1
#
_cell.length_a   1.000
_cell.length_b   1.000
_cell.length_c   1.000
_cell.angle_alpha   90.00
_cell.angle_beta   90.00
_cell.angle_gamma   90.00
#
_symmetry.space_group_name_H-M   'P 1'
#
loop_
_entity.id
_entity.type
_entity.pdbx_description
1 polymer ?
#
loop_
_entity_poly.entity_id
_entity_poly.type
_entity_poly.pdbx_seq_one_letter_code
_entity_poly.pdbx_strand_id
1 'polypeptide(L)'
;MENVISISNAAAEVSSPRGFAVDTTFVLFFLALDLGSGIDGPGVDAALSILTIATFVVLPYLLPFSGEKPEFMGWTVGRLFIAAIGVIGGLGIQAAAGTIFPEFVRFVPMFLLIVSGIFCAAVQIRGTIRVRLAS
;
A
#
# COMPACT_ATOMS: atom_id res chain seq x y z
N MET A 1 -21.98 -1.31 -37.57
CA MET A 1 -21.06 -0.31 -36.95
C MET A 1 -21.17 -0.36 -35.43
N GLU A 2 -21.32 -1.56 -34.83
CA GLU A 2 -21.47 -1.72 -33.38
C GLU A 2 -20.16 -2.08 -32.66
N ASN A 3 -19.13 -2.52 -33.39
CA ASN A 3 -17.89 -3.00 -32.78
C ASN A 3 -16.96 -1.88 -32.26
N VAL A 4 -17.15 -0.64 -32.72
CA VAL A 4 -16.36 0.53 -32.27
C VAL A 4 -16.87 1.07 -30.93
N ILE A 5 -18.17 0.90 -30.66
CA ILE A 5 -18.82 1.40 -29.45
C ILE A 5 -18.46 0.53 -28.24
N SER A 6 -18.24 -0.78 -28.44
CA SER A 6 -17.83 -1.69 -27.36
C SER A 6 -16.39 -1.43 -26.88
N ILE A 7 -15.46 -1.07 -27.77
CA ILE A 7 -14.08 -0.72 -27.38
C ILE A 7 -14.07 0.61 -26.59
N SER A 8 -14.93 1.56 -26.96
CA SER A 8 -15.11 2.81 -26.20
C SER A 8 -15.65 2.55 -24.79
N ASN A 9 -16.58 1.62 -24.62
CA ASN A 9 -17.12 1.28 -23.30
C ASN A 9 -16.15 0.45 -22.45
N ALA A 10 -15.39 -0.47 -23.05
CA ALA A 10 -14.32 -1.19 -22.33
C ALA A 10 -13.19 -0.24 -21.90
N ALA A 11 -12.87 0.79 -22.69
CA ALA A 11 -11.93 1.84 -22.31
C ALA A 11 -12.53 2.82 -21.28
N ALA A 12 -13.85 3.03 -21.30
CA ALA A 12 -14.56 3.89 -20.35
C ALA A 12 -14.77 3.21 -18.97
N GLU A 13 -14.90 1.88 -18.90
CA GLU A 13 -14.94 1.16 -17.61
C GLU A 13 -13.58 1.15 -16.89
N VAL A 14 -12.47 1.23 -17.63
CA VAL A 14 -11.13 1.46 -17.05
C VAL A 14 -10.95 2.90 -16.57
N SER A 15 -11.84 3.81 -17.01
CA SER A 15 -11.98 5.17 -16.50
C SER A 15 -13.02 5.20 -15.38
N SER A 16 -12.80 4.47 -14.28
CA SER A 16 -13.51 4.80 -13.06
C SER A 16 -12.90 6.10 -12.50
N PRO A 17 -13.66 7.22 -12.42
CA PRO A 17 -13.20 8.45 -11.79
C PRO A 17 -13.30 8.34 -10.26
N ARG A 18 -13.02 7.16 -9.69
CA ARG A 18 -12.59 6.99 -8.30
C ARG A 18 -11.13 7.42 -8.25
N GLY A 19 -10.92 8.70 -8.51
CA GLY A 19 -9.65 9.24 -8.90
C GLY A 19 -8.62 9.06 -7.82
N PHE A 20 -7.44 8.62 -8.25
CA PHE A 20 -6.16 8.92 -7.63
C PHE A 20 -6.07 8.72 -6.10
N ALA A 21 -6.92 7.90 -5.50
CA ALA A 21 -6.60 7.25 -4.24
C ALA A 21 -5.64 6.14 -4.61
N VAL A 22 -4.35 6.47 -4.61
CA VAL A 22 -3.29 5.48 -4.71
C VAL A 22 -3.54 4.46 -3.61
N ASP A 23 -3.96 3.25 -3.98
CA ASP A 23 -4.24 2.16 -3.05
C ASP A 23 -2.91 1.67 -2.45
N THR A 24 -2.50 2.38 -1.43
CA THR A 24 -1.29 2.16 -0.64
C THR A 24 -1.52 1.19 0.50
N THR A 25 -2.69 0.56 0.56
CA THR A 25 -3.10 -0.32 1.66
C THR A 25 -2.18 -1.53 1.78
N PHE A 26 -1.86 -2.18 0.66
CA PHE A 26 -0.93 -3.31 0.65
C PHE A 26 0.48 -2.90 1.06
N VAL A 27 0.95 -1.74 0.60
CA VAL A 27 2.27 -1.21 0.98
C VAL A 27 2.31 -0.96 2.49
N LEU A 28 1.29 -0.31 3.05
CA LEU A 28 1.17 -0.05 4.47
C LEU A 28 1.14 -1.35 5.29
N PHE A 29 0.36 -2.33 4.84
CA PHE A 29 0.26 -3.63 5.48
C PHE A 29 1.60 -4.37 5.49
N PHE A 30 2.27 -4.51 4.34
CA PHE A 30 3.55 -5.21 4.27
C PHE A 30 4.67 -4.46 4.98
N LEU A 31 4.62 -3.13 5.02
CA LEU A 31 5.59 -2.32 5.76
C LEU A 31 5.45 -2.55 7.27
N ALA A 32 4.21 -2.63 7.76
CA ALA A 32 3.93 -2.96 9.14
C ALA A 32 4.26 -4.42 9.48
N LEU A 33 4.02 -5.35 8.53
CA LEU A 33 4.40 -6.75 8.63
C LEU A 33 5.93 -6.91 8.73
N ASP A 34 6.67 -6.17 7.92
CA ASP A 34 8.13 -6.15 7.92
C ASP A 34 8.69 -5.61 9.25
N LEU A 35 8.16 -4.48 9.73
CA LEU A 35 8.48 -3.92 11.04
C LEU A 35 8.27 -4.93 12.18
N GLY A 36 7.13 -5.65 12.16
CA GLY A 36 6.84 -6.67 13.16
C GLY A 36 7.81 -7.85 13.08
N SER A 37 8.15 -8.31 11.87
CA SER A 37 9.07 -9.45 11.67
C SER A 37 10.54 -9.14 11.96
N GLY A 38 10.91 -7.86 11.91
CA GLY A 38 12.26 -7.33 12.07
C GLY A 38 12.50 -6.61 13.40
N ILE A 39 11.63 -6.77 14.41
CA ILE A 39 11.67 -5.98 15.65
C ILE A 39 12.96 -6.16 16.48
N ASP A 40 13.65 -7.30 16.34
CA ASP A 40 14.95 -7.56 16.97
C ASP A 40 16.13 -6.86 16.26
N GLY A 41 15.86 -6.16 15.15
CA GLY A 41 16.86 -5.45 14.37
C GLY A 41 17.36 -4.16 15.04
N PRO A 42 18.27 -3.43 14.36
CA PRO A 42 18.73 -2.13 14.83
C PRO A 42 17.56 -1.17 15.04
N GLY A 43 17.51 -0.49 16.19
CA GLY A 43 16.41 0.42 16.53
C GLY A 43 16.20 1.58 15.53
N VAL A 44 17.23 1.93 14.75
CA VAL A 44 17.15 2.92 13.67
C VAL A 44 16.23 2.44 12.55
N ASP A 45 16.31 1.18 12.16
CA ASP A 45 15.48 0.61 11.09
C ASP A 45 14.01 0.58 11.50
N ALA A 46 13.74 0.24 12.76
CA ALA A 46 12.41 0.30 13.34
C ALA A 46 11.86 1.74 13.38
N ALA A 47 12.68 2.73 13.78
CA ALA A 47 12.27 4.12 13.81
C ALA A 47 11.94 4.67 12.41
N LEU A 48 12.77 4.35 11.41
CA LEU A 48 12.52 4.72 10.02
C LEU A 48 11.26 4.06 9.46
N SER A 49 11.02 2.80 9.80
CA SER A 49 9.81 2.07 9.41
C SER A 49 8.56 2.68 10.03
N ILE A 50 8.58 3.03 11.33
CA ILE A 50 7.47 3.71 12.01
C ILE A 50 7.18 5.07 11.36
N LEU A 51 8.21 5.85 11.07
CA LEU A 51 8.06 7.13 10.38
C LEU A 51 7.44 6.95 8.98
N THR A 52 7.85 5.91 8.27
CA THR A 52 7.32 5.57 6.95
C THR A 52 5.85 5.14 7.07
N ILE A 53 5.48 4.32 8.07
CA ILE A 53 4.08 3.97 8.35
C ILE A 53 3.24 5.22 8.60
N ALA A 54 3.72 6.13 9.47
CA ALA A 54 3.02 7.39 9.75
C ALA A 54 2.81 8.21 8.46
N THR A 55 3.83 8.26 7.61
CA THR A 55 3.75 8.92 6.30
C THR A 55 2.70 8.24 5.42
N PHE A 56 2.67 6.91 5.33
CA PHE A 56 1.69 6.17 4.53
C PHE A 56 0.27 6.21 5.08
N VAL A 57 0.08 6.51 6.38
CA VAL A 57 -1.25 6.75 6.96
C VAL A 57 -1.79 8.11 6.53
N VAL A 58 -0.96 9.16 6.63
CA VAL A 58 -1.40 10.56 6.45
C VAL A 58 -1.27 11.04 5.01
N LEU A 59 -0.15 10.77 4.34
CA LEU A 59 0.16 11.34 3.02
C LEU A 59 -0.91 11.05 1.96
N PRO A 60 -1.44 9.82 1.83
CA PRO A 60 -2.42 9.54 0.78
C PRO A 60 -3.77 10.23 1.02
N TYR A 61 -4.07 10.65 2.25
CA TYR A 61 -5.25 11.49 2.55
C TYR A 61 -5.11 12.92 2.04
N LEU A 62 -3.87 13.42 1.93
CA LEU A 62 -3.58 14.78 1.46
C LEU A 62 -3.60 14.86 -0.07
N LEU A 63 -3.56 13.73 -0.77
CA LEU A 63 -3.59 13.70 -2.23
C LEU A 63 -4.94 14.16 -2.78
N PRO A 64 -4.95 14.80 -3.97
CA PRO A 64 -6.19 15.21 -4.62
C PRO A 64 -7.08 14.00 -4.92
N PHE A 65 -8.30 14.01 -4.39
CA PHE A 65 -9.29 12.95 -4.60
C PHE A 65 -10.45 13.51 -5.44
N SER A 66 -10.88 12.78 -6.47
CA SER A 66 -11.94 13.24 -7.39
C SER A 66 -13.36 12.81 -6.97
N GLY A 67 -13.53 12.34 -5.73
CA GLY A 67 -14.82 11.88 -5.19
C GLY A 67 -15.11 12.41 -3.78
N GLU A 68 -16.07 11.79 -3.09
CA GLU A 68 -16.44 12.14 -1.72
C GLU A 68 -15.31 11.76 -0.75
N LYS A 69 -14.72 12.76 -0.09
CA LYS A 69 -13.56 12.55 0.79
C LYS A 69 -14.02 11.95 2.12
N PRO A 70 -13.51 10.77 2.53
CA PRO A 70 -13.86 10.20 3.82
C PRO A 70 -13.41 11.13 4.96
N GLU A 71 -14.09 11.07 6.11
CA GLU A 71 -13.66 11.80 7.30
C GLU A 71 -12.24 11.39 7.70
N PHE A 72 -11.39 12.38 8.04
CA PHE A 72 -9.98 12.15 8.40
C PHE A 72 -9.81 11.10 9.49
N MET A 73 -10.66 11.12 10.51
CA MET A 73 -10.60 10.18 11.62
C MET A 73 -10.95 8.76 11.16
N GLY A 74 -12.03 8.59 10.39
CA GLY A 74 -12.39 7.28 9.84
C GLY A 74 -11.30 6.70 8.93
N TRP A 75 -10.70 7.55 8.10
CA TRP A 75 -9.56 7.18 7.26
C TRP A 75 -8.34 6.73 8.07
N THR A 76 -7.92 7.56 9.04
CA THR A 76 -6.71 7.32 9.84
C THR A 76 -6.87 6.07 10.68
N VAL A 77 -8.03 5.88 11.31
CA VAL A 77 -8.34 4.70 12.12
C VAL A 77 -8.33 3.44 11.26
N GLY A 78 -8.93 3.45 10.07
CA GLY A 78 -8.91 2.30 9.16
C GLY A 78 -7.48 1.88 8.78
N ARG A 79 -6.60 2.85 8.49
CA ARG A 79 -5.21 2.58 8.16
C ARG A 79 -4.36 2.14 9.35
N LEU A 80 -4.56 2.74 10.52
CA LEU A 80 -3.92 2.29 11.74
C LEU A 80 -4.33 0.87 12.10
N PHE A 81 -5.59 0.50 11.89
CA PHE A 81 -6.06 -0.87 12.08
C PHE A 81 -5.34 -1.86 11.16
N ILE A 82 -5.20 -1.52 9.87
CA ILE A 82 -4.44 -2.34 8.91
C ILE A 82 -2.97 -2.48 9.32
N ALA A 83 -2.34 -1.37 9.72
CA ALA A 83 -0.96 -1.38 10.20
C ALA A 83 -0.82 -2.24 11.47
N ALA A 84 -1.75 -2.15 12.41
CA ALA A 84 -1.74 -2.96 13.62
C ALA A 84 -1.81 -4.47 13.32
N ILE A 85 -2.70 -4.87 12.41
CA ILE A 85 -2.77 -6.28 11.96
C ILE A 85 -1.46 -6.70 11.29
N GLY A 86 -0.87 -5.83 10.46
CA GLY A 86 0.44 -6.08 9.86
C GLY A 86 1.51 -6.34 10.92
N VAL A 87 1.68 -5.45 11.90
CA VAL A 87 2.66 -5.64 12.98
C VAL A 87 2.44 -6.96 13.72
N ILE A 88 1.20 -7.27 14.11
CA ILE A 88 0.87 -8.51 14.82
C ILE A 88 1.21 -9.73 13.96
N GLY A 89 0.89 -9.70 12.67
CA GLY A 89 1.26 -10.75 11.72
C GLY A 89 2.77 -10.91 11.59
N GLY A 90 3.51 -9.81 11.57
CA GLY A 90 4.97 -9.79 11.51
C GLY A 90 5.61 -10.45 12.73
N LEU A 91 5.12 -10.12 13.93
CA LEU A 91 5.53 -10.76 15.18
C LEU A 91 5.23 -12.27 15.16
N GLY A 92 4.10 -12.67 14.59
CA GLY A 92 3.76 -14.08 14.37
C GLY A 92 4.76 -14.79 13.44
N ILE A 93 5.17 -14.15 12.35
CA ILE A 93 6.20 -14.66 11.44
C ILE A 93 7.54 -14.80 12.17
N GLN A 94 7.94 -13.81 12.95
CA GLN A 94 9.17 -13.84 13.73
C GLN A 94 9.19 -15.01 14.72
N ALA A 95 8.09 -15.23 15.45
CA ALA A 95 7.98 -16.32 16.40
C ALA A 95 7.95 -17.71 15.73
N ALA A 96 7.37 -17.82 14.53
CA ALA A 96 7.24 -19.08 13.81
C ALA A 96 8.47 -19.41 12.95
N ALA A 97 9.24 -18.41 12.51
CA ALA A 97 10.45 -18.59 11.72
C ALA A 97 11.56 -19.23 12.57
N GLY A 98 12.19 -20.29 12.06
CA GLY A 98 13.20 -21.07 12.77
C GLY A 98 12.65 -22.14 13.71
N THR A 99 11.38 -22.04 14.12
CA THR A 99 10.71 -23.05 14.97
C THR A 99 9.81 -23.98 14.15
N ILE A 100 8.89 -23.40 13.36
CA ILE A 100 7.90 -24.13 12.57
C ILE A 100 8.23 -24.02 11.08
N PHE A 101 8.66 -22.84 10.65
CA PHE A 101 8.99 -22.55 9.27
C PHE A 101 10.50 -22.37 9.07
N PRO A 102 11.01 -22.61 7.85
CA PRO A 102 12.39 -22.33 7.51
C PRO A 102 12.72 -20.84 7.70
N GLU A 103 13.98 -20.56 8.01
CA GLU A 103 14.45 -19.20 8.32
C GLU A 103 14.24 -18.20 7.17
N PHE A 104 14.20 -18.67 5.92
CA PHE A 104 13.95 -17.80 4.76
C PHE A 104 12.59 -17.10 4.79
N VAL A 105 11.60 -17.64 5.52
CA VAL A 105 10.25 -17.05 5.61
C VAL A 105 10.28 -15.68 6.27
N ARG A 106 11.32 -15.40 7.09
CA ARG A 106 11.53 -14.09 7.71
C ARG A 106 11.76 -12.97 6.70
N PHE A 107 12.22 -13.27 5.48
CA PHE A 107 12.46 -12.27 4.42
C PHE A 107 11.25 -12.04 3.49
N VAL A 108 10.18 -12.83 3.65
CA VAL A 108 8.97 -12.73 2.82
C VAL A 108 8.27 -11.37 2.97
N PRO A 109 8.12 -10.80 4.19
CA PRO A 109 7.52 -9.47 4.36
C PRO A 109 8.20 -8.39 3.52
N MET A 110 9.53 -8.28 3.62
CA MET A 110 10.33 -7.34 2.83
C MET A 110 10.16 -7.56 1.32
N PHE A 111 10.14 -8.81 0.85
CA PHE A 111 9.95 -9.10 -0.57
C PHE A 111 8.57 -8.64 -1.07
N LEU A 112 7.50 -8.95 -0.33
CA LEU A 112 6.14 -8.52 -0.67
C LEU A 112 5.99 -7.00 -0.60
N LEU A 113 6.65 -6.36 0.37
CA LEU A 113 6.72 -4.90 0.46
C LEU A 113 7.33 -4.30 -0.81
N ILE A 114 8.48 -4.79 -1.25
CA ILE A 114 9.17 -4.30 -2.46
C ILE A 114 8.27 -4.46 -3.69
N VAL A 115 7.68 -5.65 -3.89
CA VAL A 115 6.80 -5.92 -5.04
C VAL A 115 5.57 -5.00 -5.02
N SER A 116 4.94 -4.84 -3.84
CA SER A 116 3.80 -3.93 -3.69
C SER A 116 4.17 -2.47 -3.96
N GLY A 117 5.37 -2.04 -3.52
CA GLY A 117 5.91 -0.71 -3.77
C GLY A 117 6.16 -0.46 -5.26
N ILE A 118 6.74 -1.43 -5.97
CA ILE A 118 6.95 -1.36 -7.43
C ILE A 118 5.61 -1.24 -8.16
N PHE A 119 4.63 -2.05 -7.80
CA PHE A 119 3.29 -2.00 -8.41
C PHE A 119 2.61 -0.65 -8.15
N CYS A 120 2.65 -0.18 -6.91
CA CYS A 120 2.12 1.11 -6.50
C CYS A 120 2.78 2.27 -7.28
N ALA A 121 4.10 2.26 -7.40
CA ALA A 121 4.85 3.26 -8.16
C ALA A 121 4.51 3.22 -9.65
N ALA A 122 4.40 2.02 -10.24
CA ALA A 122 4.03 1.87 -11.65
C ALA A 122 2.63 2.45 -11.95
N VAL A 123 1.66 2.23 -11.06
CA VAL A 123 0.31 2.82 -11.16
C VAL A 123 0.36 4.34 -11.01
N GLN A 124 1.12 4.86 -10.04
CA GLN A 124 1.28 6.31 -9.82
C GLN A 124 1.90 7.03 -11.03
N ILE A 125 2.93 6.44 -11.64
CA ILE A 125 3.58 7.00 -12.84
C ILE A 125 2.58 7.06 -13.99
N ARG A 126 1.82 5.98 -14.23
CA ARG A 126 0.79 5.96 -15.28
C ARG A 126 -0.30 7.01 -15.03
N GLY A 127 -0.72 7.17 -13.77
CA GLY A 127 -1.69 8.20 -13.38
C GLY A 127 -1.19 9.61 -13.69
N THR A 128 0.04 9.93 -13.29
CA THR A 128 0.66 11.24 -13.52
C THR A 128 0.80 11.57 -15.01
N ILE A 129 1.22 10.60 -15.83
CA ILE A 129 1.36 10.77 -17.29
C ILE A 129 -0.01 11.08 -17.92
N ARG A 130 -1.07 10.35 -17.54
CA ARG A 130 -2.41 10.60 -18.10
C ARG A 130 -2.95 11.98 -17.74
N VAL A 131 -2.74 12.44 -16.50
CA VAL A 131 -3.17 13.78 -16.08
C VAL A 131 -2.47 14.87 -16.90
N ARG A 132 -1.17 14.71 -17.18
CA ARG A 132 -0.38 15.66 -17.99
C ARG A 132 -0.71 15.65 -19.48
N LEU A 133 -1.22 14.54 -20.02
CA LEU A 133 -1.64 14.44 -21.42
C LEU A 133 -3.08 14.94 -21.64
N ALA A 134 -3.89 15.00 -20.59
CA ALA A 134 -5.25 15.51 -20.62
C ALA A 134 -5.36 17.02 -20.32
N SER A 135 -4.25 17.65 -19.91
CA SER A 135 -4.09 19.11 -19.70
C SER A 135 -3.44 19.76 -20.91
#